data_AF-A0A371DIQ3-F1
#
_entry.id   AF-A0A371DIQ3-F1
#
_cell.length_a   1.000
_cell.length_b   1.000
_cell.length_c   1.000
_cell.angle_alpha   90.00
_cell.angle_beta   90.00
_cell.angle_gamma   90.00
#
_symmetry.space_group_name_H-M   'P 1'
#
loop_
_entity.id
_entity.type
_entity.pdbx_description
1 polymer ?
#
loop_
_entity_poly.entity_id
_entity_poly.type
_entity_poly.pdbx_seq_one_letter_code
_entity_poly.pdbx_strand_id
1 'polypeptide(L)' 'GRKVQVEALVDSGATTSFINKSVVETYHLGTHKLATPYDVYNADGTSNKSGQITHAVRSYVEIGSHKSTHQLLVADLG' A
#
# COMPACT_ATOMS: atom_id res chain seq x y z
N GLY A 1 3.66 8.15 17.36
CA GLY A 1 2.78 7.63 16.30
C GLY A 1 2.43 6.18 16.59
N ARG A 2 1.28 5.69 16.13
CA ARG A 2 0.88 4.27 16.27
C ARG A 2 1.84 3.38 15.50
N LYS A 3 2.40 2.35 16.13
CA LYS A 3 3.18 1.28 15.46
C LYS A 3 2.28 0.08 15.28
N VAL A 4 2.32 -0.52 14.09
CA VAL A 4 1.60 -1.75 13.76
C VAL A 4 2.58 -2.74 13.16
N GLN A 5 2.38 -4.02 13.44
CA GLN A 5 3.17 -5.10 12.85
C GLN A 5 2.26 -5.90 11.95
N VAL A 6 2.69 -6.08 10.71
CA VAL A 6 1.97 -6.81 9.67
C VAL A 6 2.96 -7.66 8.88
N GLU A 7 2.47 -8.72 8.28
CA GLU A 7 3.24 -9.45 7.28
C GLU A 7 3.25 -8.66 5.97
N ALA A 8 4.41 -8.67 5.29
CA ALA A 8 4.61 -7.98 4.03
C ALA A 8 5.34 -8.89 3.05
N LEU A 9 5.02 -8.74 1.77
CA LEU A 9 5.73 -9.40 0.68
C LEU A 9 6.81 -8.46 0.14
N VAL A 10 8.03 -8.99 -0.02
CA VAL A 10 9.08 -8.31 -0.79
C VAL A 10 8.90 -8.71 -2.25
N ASP A 11 8.42 -7.78 -3.07
CA ASP A 11 8.13 -8.02 -4.48
C ASP A 11 9.01 -7.14 -5.37
N SER A 12 9.94 -7.77 -6.10
CA SER A 12 10.80 -7.08 -7.07
C SER A 12 10.11 -6.79 -8.40
N GLY A 13 8.94 -7.37 -8.66
CA GLY A 13 8.12 -7.11 -9.85
C GLY A 13 7.26 -5.86 -9.73
N ALA A 14 7.06 -5.34 -8.52
CA ALA A 14 6.28 -4.14 -8.27
C ALA A 14 7.10 -2.87 -8.51
N THR A 15 6.58 -1.96 -9.34
CA THR A 15 7.21 -0.64 -9.58
C THR A 15 7.18 0.26 -8.34
N THR A 16 6.18 0.08 -7.47
CA THR A 16 5.98 0.89 -6.27
C THR A 16 5.48 0.01 -5.12
N SER A 17 5.40 0.58 -3.93
CA SER A 17 4.93 -0.12 -2.73
C SER A 17 3.42 0.07 -2.51
N PHE A 18 2.77 -1.00 -2.09
CA PHE A 18 1.33 -1.02 -1.83
C PHE A 18 1.03 -1.41 -0.38
N ILE A 19 -0.16 -1.07 0.09
CA ILE A 19 -0.72 -1.53 1.36
C ILE A 19 -2.15 -2.02 1.13
N ASN A 20 -2.48 -3.20 1.67
CA ASN A 20 -3.82 -3.75 1.54
C ASN A 20 -4.84 -2.85 2.28
N LYS A 21 -5.96 -2.57 1.63
CA LYS A 21 -7.06 -1.78 2.20
C LYS A 21 -7.53 -2.28 3.58
N SER A 22 -7.59 -3.60 3.78
CA SER A 22 -7.99 -4.19 5.07
C SER A 22 -7.05 -3.83 6.22
N VAL A 23 -5.75 -3.69 5.96
CA VAL A 23 -4.76 -3.24 6.96
C VAL A 23 -5.01 -1.79 7.34
N VAL A 24 -5.29 -0.93 6.35
CA VAL A 24 -5.62 0.49 6.59
C VAL A 24 -6.86 0.60 7.47
N GLU A 25 -7.91 -0.17 7.17
CA GLU A 25 -9.17 -0.16 7.92
C GLU A 25 -8.99 -0.73 9.34
N THR A 26 -8.36 -1.90 9.48
CA THR A 26 -8.14 -2.60 10.75
C THR A 26 -7.34 -1.76 11.75
N TYR A 27 -6.33 -1.04 11.26
CA TYR A 27 -5.47 -0.21 12.11
C TYR A 27 -5.80 1.29 12.04
N HIS A 28 -6.91 1.67 11.40
CA HIS A 28 -7.34 3.06 11.24
C HIS A 28 -6.19 3.99 10.82
N LEU A 29 -5.44 3.56 9.79
CA LEU A 29 -4.29 4.33 9.32
C LEU A 29 -4.76 5.58 8.58
N GLY A 30 -4.11 6.71 8.85
CA GLY A 30 -4.39 7.95 8.14
C GLY A 30 -4.02 7.83 6.66
N THR A 31 -4.98 8.13 5.79
CA THR A 31 -4.77 8.20 4.34
C THR A 31 -4.86 9.63 3.85
N HIS A 32 -4.19 9.93 2.73
CA HIS A 32 -4.42 11.15 1.97
C HIS A 32 -4.87 10.80 0.55
N LYS A 33 -5.71 11.66 -0.02
CA LYS A 33 -6.18 11.54 -1.39
C LYS A 33 -5.05 11.89 -2.35
N LEU A 34 -4.90 11.11 -3.41
CA LEU A 34 -3.95 11.37 -4.48
C LEU A 34 -4.49 12.49 -5.37
N ALA A 35 -3.58 13.30 -5.93
CA ALA A 35 -3.94 14.34 -6.90
C ALA A 35 -4.54 13.72 -8.17
N THR A 36 -3.96 12.60 -8.63
CA THR A 36 -4.42 11.85 -9.79
C THR A 36 -4.58 10.38 -9.40
N PRO A 37 -5.74 9.74 -9.65
CA PRO A 37 -5.90 8.30 -9.46
C PRO A 37 -4.97 7.48 -10.37
N TYR A 38 -4.57 6.29 -9.92
CA TYR A 38 -3.81 5.35 -10.73
C TYR A 38 -4.68 4.17 -11.18
N ASP A 39 -4.62 3.82 -12.46
CA ASP A 39 -5.05 2.51 -12.92
C ASP A 39 -4.03 1.47 -12.45
N VAL A 40 -4.49 0.40 -11.82
CA VAL A 40 -3.62 -0.66 -11.33
C VAL A 40 -4.09 -2.02 -11.85
N TYR A 41 -3.11 -2.78 -12.34
CA TYR A 41 -3.29 -4.13 -12.85
C TYR A 41 -2.54 -5.09 -11.94
N ASN A 42 -3.13 -6.26 -11.71
CA ASN A 42 -2.48 -7.35 -10.99
C ASN A 42 -1.36 -7.93 -11.86
N ALA A 43 -0.51 -8.79 -11.28
CA ALA A 43 0.60 -9.41 -12.00
C ALA A 43 0.16 -10.27 -13.20
N ASP A 44 -1.08 -10.78 -13.19
CA ASP A 44 -1.70 -11.52 -14.29
C ASP A 44 -2.30 -10.61 -15.39
N GLY A 45 -2.19 -9.29 -15.25
CA GLY A 45 -2.70 -8.29 -16.18
C GLY A 45 -4.18 -7.94 -15.98
N THR A 46 -4.89 -8.57 -15.04
CA THR A 46 -6.28 -8.22 -14.73
C THR A 46 -6.36 -6.88 -13.99
N SER A 47 -7.45 -6.13 -14.19
CA SER A 47 -7.71 -4.94 -13.39
C SER A 47 -7.90 -5.33 -11.93
N ASN A 48 -7.36 -4.53 -11.02
CA ASN A 48 -7.57 -4.73 -9.61
C ASN A 48 -9.05 -4.58 -9.23
N LYS A 49 -9.54 -5.44 -8.33
CA LYS A 49 -10.97 -5.51 -7.95
C LYS A 49 -11.50 -4.20 -7.37
N SER A 50 -10.64 -3.41 -6.74
CA SER A 50 -10.99 -2.11 -6.17
C SER A 50 -10.99 -0.97 -7.20
N GLY A 51 -10.72 -1.25 -8.47
CA GLY A 51 -10.60 -0.25 -9.52
C GLY A 51 -9.37 0.62 -9.34
N GLN A 52 -9.54 1.93 -9.50
CA GLN A 52 -8.44 2.88 -9.39
C GLN A 52 -7.95 3.08 -7.96
N ILE A 53 -6.65 3.23 -7.80
CA ILE A 53 -6.06 3.66 -6.54
C ILE A 53 -6.23 5.17 -6.42
N THR A 54 -6.91 5.59 -5.35
CA THR A 54 -7.24 7.01 -5.10
C THR A 54 -6.58 7.58 -3.85
N HIS A 55 -6.03 6.72 -2.99
CA HIS A 55 -5.49 7.09 -1.68
C HIS A 55 -4.13 6.42 -1.41
N ALA A 56 -3.34 7.07 -0.57
CA ALA A 56 -2.07 6.53 -0.10
C ALA A 56 -1.87 6.77 1.40
N VAL A 57 -1.02 5.95 2.01
CA VAL A 57 -0.51 6.11 3.38
C VAL A 57 0.96 6.53 3.29
N ARG A 58 1.34 7.59 4.00
CA ARG A 58 2.77 7.92 4.20
C ARG A 58 3.19 7.28 5.52
N SER A 59 4.10 6.31 5.48
CA SER A 59 4.50 5.54 6.65
C SER A 59 6.01 5.48 6.82
N TYR A 60 6.44 5.39 8.08
CA TYR A 60 7.77 4.92 8.44
C TYR A 60 7.73 3.40 8.51
N VAL A 61 8.46 2.74 7.61
CA VAL A 61 8.53 1.28 7.51
C VAL A 61 9.85 0.82 8.13
N GLU A 62 9.79 -0.23 8.93
CA GLU A 62 10.94 -0.87 9.56
C GLU A 62 10.94 -2.35 9.18
N ILE A 63 12.02 -2.80 8.51
CA ILE A 63 12.22 -4.20 8.11
C ILE A 63 13.60 -4.62 8.61
N GLY A 64 13.62 -5.48 9.64
CA GLY A 64 14.87 -5.79 10.36
C GLY A 64 15.50 -4.52 10.94
N SER A 65 16.74 -4.22 10.57
CA SER A 65 17.44 -2.99 10.96
C SER A 65 17.20 -1.82 10.00
N HIS A 66 16.57 -2.05 8.85
CA HIS A 66 16.35 -1.01 7.85
C HIS A 66 15.12 -0.18 8.18
N LYS A 67 15.26 1.15 8.09
CA LYS A 67 14.19 2.12 8.34
C LYS A 67 14.11 3.10 7.18
N SER A 68 12.91 3.30 6.67
CA SER A 68 12.67 4.15 5.49
C SER A 68 11.28 4.77 5.53
N THR A 69 11.12 5.92 4.89
CA THR A 69 9.80 6.53 4.69
C THR A 69 9.27 6.13 3.32
N HIS A 70 8.09 5.54 3.28
CA HIS A 70 7.44 5.12 2.05
C HIS A 70 6.08 5.78 1.90
N GLN A 71 5.71 6.05 0.65
CA GLN A 71 4.32 6.23 0.26
C GLN A 71 3.80 4.88 -0.21
N LEU A 72 2.80 4.36 0.50
CA LEU A 72 2.17 3.08 0.23
C LEU A 72 0.82 3.35 -0.44
N LEU A 73 0.66 2.88 -1.67
CA LEU A 73 -0.59 3.01 -2.42
C LEU A 73 -1.64 2.05 -1.86
N VAL A 74 -2.84 2.54 -1.57
CA VAL A 74 -3.91 1.71 -0.99
C VAL A 74 -4.60 0.94 -2.11
N ALA A 75 -4.48 -0.39 -2.09
CA ALA A 75 -5.08 -1.28 -3.08
C ALA A 75 -5.67 -2.52 -2.39
N ASP A 76 -6.54 -3.24 -3.08
CA ASP A 76 -6.97 -4.57 -2.65
C ASP A 76 -6.02 -5.61 -3.24
N LEU A 77 -5.14 -6.18 -2.42
CA LEU A 77 -4.01 -6.99 -2.91
C LEU A 77 -4.34 -8.45 -3.18
N GLY A 78 -5.64 -8.83 -3.12
CA GLY A 78 -6.09 -10.17 -3.48
C GLY A 78 -5.97 -11.20 -2.37
#